data_AF-A0A1I7VTQ0-F1
#
_entry.id   AF-A0A1I7VTQ0-F1
#
_cell.length_a   1.000
_cell.length_b   1.000
_cell.length_c   1.000
_cell.angle_alpha   90.00
_cell.angle_beta   90.00
_cell.angle_gamma   90.00
#
_symmetry.space_group_name_H-M   'P 1'
#
loop_
_entity.id
_entity.type
_entity.pdbx_description
1 polymer ?
#
loop_
_entity_poly.entity_id
_entity_poly.type
_entity_poly.pdbx_seq_one_letter_code
_entity_poly.pdbx_strand_id
1 'polypeptide(L)'
;MESVENLPLYSKMELQQNLNRRVVERLEAYVRDRNALNLIDSLLVLDPSLRLDAEQALDHLFFFTQPHPAADVKDLMSTISTSLFEYTAGRGAHSGRGRGVHHQNRQNIRPSMASQGQYVDMVF
;
A
#
# COMPACT_ATOMS: atom_id res chain seq x y z
N MET A 1 29.93 -6.96 -6.91
CA MET A 1 29.21 -6.49 -5.71
C MET A 1 30.15 -5.58 -4.95
N GLU A 2 29.66 -4.46 -4.45
CA GLU A 2 30.44 -3.54 -3.63
C GLU A 2 30.41 -4.02 -2.17
N SER A 3 31.54 -4.00 -1.45
CA SER A 3 31.54 -4.44 -0.04
C SER A 3 30.74 -3.46 0.80
N VAL A 4 29.98 -3.99 1.77
CA VAL A 4 29.22 -3.19 2.75
C VAL A 4 30.14 -2.23 3.52
N GLU A 5 31.41 -2.59 3.68
CA GLU A 5 32.49 -1.79 4.27
C GLU A 5 32.71 -0.44 3.55
N ASN A 6 32.45 -0.38 2.24
CA ASN A 6 32.63 0.83 1.43
C ASN A 6 31.48 1.83 1.59
N LEU A 7 30.37 1.45 2.23
CA LEU A 7 29.22 2.34 2.38
C LEU A 7 29.56 3.51 3.32
N PRO A 8 29.28 4.77 2.93
CA PRO A 8 29.77 5.97 3.62
C PRO A 8 29.16 6.21 5.02
N LEU A 9 28.24 5.35 5.45
CA LEU A 9 27.62 5.33 6.77
C LEU A 9 28.06 4.13 7.63
N TYR A 10 28.63 3.07 7.04
CA TYR A 10 28.95 1.82 7.76
C TYR A 10 29.97 2.05 8.88
N SER A 11 31.00 2.85 8.62
CA SER A 11 32.01 3.26 9.62
C SER A 11 31.57 4.41 10.54
N LYS A 12 30.39 5.00 10.31
CA LYS A 12 29.86 6.14 11.09
C LYS A 12 28.72 5.75 12.03
N MET A 13 28.24 4.51 11.95
CA MET A 13 27.15 3.98 12.77
C MET A 13 27.66 2.81 13.61
N GLU A 14 27.45 2.90 14.92
CA GLU A 14 27.69 1.78 15.82
C GLU A 14 26.55 0.76 15.70
N LEU A 15 26.76 -0.26 14.86
CA LEU A 15 25.83 -1.38 14.69
C LEU A 15 26.24 -2.56 15.57
N GLN A 16 25.28 -3.21 16.22
CA GLN A 16 25.51 -4.42 17.00
C GLN A 16 26.03 -5.56 16.10
N GLN A 17 27.23 -6.05 16.39
CA GLN A 17 27.88 -7.11 15.64
C GLN A 17 27.53 -8.50 16.19
N ASN A 18 27.73 -9.54 15.38
CA ASN A 18 27.54 -10.95 15.76
C ASN A 18 26.12 -11.28 16.27
N LEU A 19 25.10 -10.58 15.79
CA LEU A 19 23.71 -10.92 16.06
C LEU A 19 23.28 -12.15 15.27
N ASN A 20 22.81 -13.19 15.98
CA ASN A 20 22.20 -14.35 15.34
C ASN A 20 20.89 -13.98 14.63
N ARG A 21 20.62 -14.62 13.48
CA ARG A 21 19.34 -14.50 12.77
C ARG A 21 18.23 -15.16 13.60
N ARG A 22 17.17 -14.40 13.93
CA ARG A 22 16.05 -14.83 14.80
C ARG A 22 14.66 -14.66 14.17
N VAL A 23 14.58 -14.46 12.85
CA VAL A 23 13.30 -14.18 12.15
C VAL A 23 12.29 -15.32 12.35
N VAL A 24 12.69 -16.57 12.06
CA VAL A 24 11.83 -17.75 12.25
C VAL A 24 11.41 -17.92 13.73
N GLU A 25 12.37 -17.89 14.65
CA GLU A 25 12.13 -18.02 16.11
C GLU A 25 11.13 -16.98 16.63
N ARG A 26 11.17 -15.74 16.12
CA ARG A 26 10.28 -14.66 16.55
C ARG A 26 8.89 -14.73 15.93
N LEU A 27 8.76 -15.33 14.75
CA LEU A 27 7.50 -15.39 14.00
C LEU A 27 6.73 -16.70 14.18
N GLU A 28 7.36 -17.78 14.62
CA GLU A 28 6.75 -19.10 14.82
C GLU A 28 5.52 -19.08 15.76
N ALA A 29 5.48 -18.16 16.73
CA ALA A 29 4.32 -17.97 17.60
C ALA A 29 3.08 -17.38 16.89
N TYR A 30 3.26 -16.72 15.75
CA TYR A 30 2.21 -16.01 15.00
C TYR A 30 1.88 -16.68 13.66
N VAL A 31 2.90 -17.17 12.96
CA VAL A 31 2.80 -17.80 11.64
C VAL A 31 3.03 -19.30 11.81
N ARG A 32 1.94 -20.08 11.75
CA ARG A 32 1.97 -21.54 11.93
C ARG A 32 2.44 -22.29 10.69
N ASP A 33 2.28 -21.68 9.52
CA ASP A 33 2.65 -22.24 8.23
C ASP A 33 4.16 -22.12 8.02
N ARG A 34 4.83 -23.25 7.74
CA ARG A 34 6.28 -23.32 7.53
C ARG A 34 6.72 -22.70 6.20
N ASN A 35 5.90 -22.77 5.17
CA ASN A 35 6.18 -22.15 3.87
C ASN A 35 6.02 -20.64 3.96
N ALA A 36 4.99 -20.16 4.68
CA ALA A 36 4.83 -18.73 4.98
C ALA A 36 6.03 -18.19 5.78
N LEU A 37 6.48 -18.89 6.83
CA LEU A 37 7.68 -18.54 7.58
C LEU A 37 8.93 -18.49 6.70
N ASN A 38 9.11 -19.47 5.80
CA ASN A 38 10.27 -19.52 4.91
C ASN A 38 10.26 -18.39 3.87
N LEU A 39 9.11 -18.06 3.29
CA LEU A 39 8.97 -16.91 2.39
C LEU A 39 9.30 -15.59 3.10
N ILE A 40 8.78 -15.38 4.32
CA ILE A 40 9.12 -14.20 5.13
C ILE A 40 10.62 -14.17 5.45
N ASP A 41 11.24 -15.31 5.75
CA ASP A 41 12.69 -15.38 6.00
C ASP A 41 13.50 -14.94 4.77
N SER A 42 13.16 -15.46 3.58
CA SER A 42 13.80 -15.10 2.30
C SER A 42 13.58 -13.64 1.88
N LEU A 43 12.45 -13.03 2.24
CA LEU A 43 12.18 -11.61 2.01
C LEU A 43 12.92 -10.69 3.01
N LEU A 44 13.20 -11.17 4.23
CA LEU A 44 13.94 -10.46 5.28
C LEU A 44 15.45 -10.77 5.29
N VAL A 45 16.03 -11.01 4.12
CA VAL A 45 17.49 -11.08 3.93
C VAL A 45 18.06 -9.66 3.90
N LEU A 46 19.13 -9.43 4.68
CA LEU A 46 19.74 -8.11 4.84
C LEU A 46 20.45 -7.65 3.56
N ASP A 47 21.26 -8.52 2.96
CA ASP A 47 21.89 -8.28 1.67
C ASP A 47 20.81 -8.26 0.56
N PRO A 48 20.61 -7.14 -0.14
CA PRO A 48 19.60 -7.04 -1.19
C PRO A 48 19.88 -7.92 -2.41
N SER A 49 21.14 -8.36 -2.61
CA SER A 49 21.51 -9.25 -3.72
C SER A 49 21.23 -10.73 -3.45
N LEU A 50 21.02 -11.08 -2.18
CA LEU A 50 20.61 -12.42 -1.72
C LEU A 50 19.13 -12.46 -1.31
N ARG A 51 18.44 -11.32 -1.37
CA ARG A 51 17.01 -11.23 -1.08
C ARG A 51 16.20 -11.71 -2.27
N LEU A 52 15.14 -12.47 -1.98
CA LEU A 52 14.19 -12.96 -2.98
C LEU A 52 13.59 -11.79 -3.78
N ASP A 53 13.61 -11.88 -5.11
CA ASP A 53 12.90 -10.93 -5.97
C ASP A 53 11.39 -11.24 -6.04
N ALA A 54 10.62 -10.40 -6.75
CA ALA A 54 9.17 -10.54 -6.82
C ALA A 54 8.71 -11.76 -7.66
N GLU A 55 9.48 -12.19 -8.66
CA GLU A 55 9.15 -13.33 -9.52
C GLU A 55 9.41 -14.63 -8.74
N GLN A 56 10.61 -14.74 -8.16
CA GLN A 56 11.00 -15.83 -7.24
C GLN A 56 10.09 -15.93 -6.01
N ALA A 57 9.55 -14.81 -5.51
CA ALA A 57 8.58 -14.81 -4.42
C ALA A 57 7.23 -15.41 -4.83
N LEU A 58 6.75 -15.11 -6.05
CA LEU A 58 5.49 -15.67 -6.57
C LEU A 58 5.60 -17.17 -6.87
N ASP A 59 6.78 -17.64 -7.30
CA ASP A 59 7.08 -19.05 -7.52
C ASP A 59 7.30 -19.86 -6.21
N HIS A 60 7.21 -19.22 -5.04
CA HIS A 60 7.44 -19.89 -3.75
C HIS A 60 6.33 -20.89 -3.41
N LEU A 61 6.72 -22.05 -2.84
CA LEU A 61 5.81 -23.14 -2.45
C LEU A 61 4.61 -22.71 -1.61
N PHE A 62 4.72 -21.62 -0.83
CA PHE A 62 3.61 -21.04 -0.08
C PHE A 62 2.34 -20.84 -0.92
N PHE A 63 2.46 -20.42 -2.18
CA PHE A 63 1.31 -20.19 -3.08
C PHE A 63 0.76 -21.47 -3.73
N PHE A 64 1.48 -22.60 -3.63
CA PHE A 64 1.17 -23.87 -4.31
C PHE A 64 0.98 -25.06 -3.34
N THR A 65 1.01 -24.82 -2.04
CA THR A 65 0.67 -25.81 -1.01
C THR A 65 -0.71 -25.54 -0.41
N GLN A 66 -1.42 -26.60 -0.01
CA GLN A 66 -2.72 -26.46 0.65
C GLN A 66 -2.57 -25.78 2.03
N PRO A 67 -3.43 -24.81 2.39
CA PRO A 67 -4.54 -24.27 1.60
C PRO A 67 -4.05 -23.31 0.50
N HIS A 68 -4.49 -23.53 -0.74
CA HIS A 68 -4.19 -22.60 -1.84
C HIS A 68 -4.81 -21.21 -1.60
N PRO A 69 -4.24 -20.15 -2.20
CA PRO A 69 -4.83 -18.81 -2.16
C PRO A 69 -6.31 -18.82 -2.57
N ALA A 70 -7.15 -18.14 -1.79
CA ALA A 70 -8.53 -17.92 -2.16
C ALA A 70 -8.62 -17.03 -3.41
N ALA A 71 -9.59 -17.31 -4.29
CA ALA A 71 -9.76 -16.57 -5.55
C ALA A 71 -10.12 -15.09 -5.34
N ASP A 72 -10.71 -14.75 -4.19
CA ASP A 72 -10.91 -13.39 -3.73
C ASP A 72 -10.90 -13.31 -2.19
N VAL A 73 -11.02 -12.08 -1.66
CA VAL A 73 -10.97 -11.78 -0.22
C VAL A 73 -12.34 -11.45 0.38
N LYS A 74 -13.46 -11.86 -0.25
CA LYS A 74 -14.83 -11.49 0.21
C LYS A 74 -15.09 -11.91 1.66
N ASP A 75 -14.69 -13.11 2.05
CA ASP A 75 -14.89 -13.61 3.41
C ASP A 75 -14.17 -12.73 4.44
N LEU A 76 -12.92 -12.34 4.15
CA LEU A 76 -12.16 -11.40 4.98
C LEU A 76 -12.85 -10.03 5.05
N MET A 77 -13.26 -9.48 3.90
CA MET A 77 -13.95 -8.19 3.83
C MET A 77 -15.30 -8.21 4.57
N SER A 78 -16.00 -9.36 4.62
CA SER A 78 -17.24 -9.50 5.39
C SER A 78 -17.06 -9.33 6.90
N THR A 79 -15.85 -9.57 7.43
CA THR A 79 -15.52 -9.33 8.84
C THR A 79 -15.31 -7.84 9.15
N ILE A 80 -15.05 -7.01 8.13
CA ILE A 80 -14.78 -5.58 8.26
C ILE A 80 -16.09 -4.82 8.02
N SER A 81 -16.86 -4.63 9.09
CA SER A 81 -18.19 -3.96 9.02
C SER A 81 -18.13 -2.47 8.72
N THR A 82 -16.95 -1.85 8.76
CA THR A 82 -16.74 -0.41 8.52
C THR A 82 -16.00 -0.18 7.21
N SER A 83 -16.51 0.72 6.36
CA SER A 83 -15.78 1.16 5.17
C SER A 83 -14.52 1.92 5.58
N LEU A 84 -13.34 1.38 5.27
CA LEU A 84 -12.04 2.02 5.52
C LEU A 84 -11.74 3.17 4.52
N PHE A 85 -12.68 3.50 3.63
CA PHE A 85 -12.59 4.62 2.68
C PHE A 85 -12.92 5.99 3.31
N GLU A 86 -12.51 6.24 4.57
CA GLU A 86 -12.76 7.52 5.25
C GLU A 86 -12.16 8.72 4.49
N TYR A 87 -11.03 8.51 3.81
CA TYR A 87 -10.32 9.55 3.03
C TYR A 87 -10.93 9.87 1.66
N THR A 88 -11.87 9.07 1.14
CA THR A 88 -12.53 9.33 -0.16
C THR A 88 -14.05 9.51 -0.08
N ALA A 89 -14.71 8.92 0.93
CA ALA A 89 -16.18 8.97 1.08
C ALA A 89 -16.68 10.03 2.09
N GLY A 90 -15.78 10.70 2.82
CA GLY A 90 -16.16 11.74 3.77
C GLY A 90 -16.68 13.02 3.10
N ARG A 91 -17.70 13.66 3.70
CA ARG A 91 -18.24 14.99 3.32
C ARG A 91 -17.25 16.14 3.60
N GLY A 92 -15.98 15.99 3.22
CA GLY A 92 -14.88 16.92 3.52
C GLY A 92 -14.23 17.54 2.27
N ALA A 93 -13.98 16.74 1.23
CA ALA A 93 -13.25 17.19 0.03
C ALA A 93 -13.94 18.35 -0.74
N HIS A 94 -15.27 18.46 -0.62
CA HIS A 94 -16.06 19.51 -1.29
C HIS A 94 -16.94 20.34 -0.35
N SER A 95 -17.07 19.98 0.93
CA SER A 95 -17.92 20.76 1.87
C SER A 95 -17.31 22.13 2.24
N GLY A 96 -16.02 22.34 1.99
CA GLY A 96 -15.31 23.59 2.26
C GLY A 96 -15.39 24.65 1.14
N ARG A 97 -15.99 24.36 -0.02
CA ARG A 97 -16.26 25.40 -1.04
C ARG A 97 -17.47 26.22 -0.64
N GLY A 98 -17.27 27.06 0.38
CA GLY A 98 -18.29 27.94 0.94
C GLY A 98 -18.97 28.77 -0.15
N ARG A 99 -20.29 28.86 -0.08
CA ARG A 99 -21.07 29.81 -0.87
C ARG A 99 -20.48 31.20 -0.64
N GLY A 100 -19.92 31.80 -1.69
CA GLY A 100 -19.43 33.18 -1.64
C GLY A 100 -20.54 34.10 -1.15
N VAL A 101 -20.30 34.77 -0.02
CA VAL A 101 -21.26 35.69 0.57
C VAL A 101 -21.51 36.84 -0.41
N HIS A 102 -22.79 37.15 -0.58
CA HIS A 102 -23.29 38.16 -1.50
C HIS A 102 -22.70 39.54 -1.15
N HIS A 103 -21.90 40.13 -2.04
CA HIS A 103 -21.46 41.51 -1.91
C HIS A 103 -21.65 42.29 -3.21
N GLN A 104 -21.87 43.59 -3.06
CA GLN A 104 -22.65 44.40 -3.99
C GLN A 104 -21.86 44.91 -5.21
N ASN A 105 -22.57 44.97 -6.34
CA ASN A 105 -22.55 46.09 -7.29
C ASN A 105 -21.27 46.35 -8.13
N ARG A 106 -21.27 45.87 -9.39
CA ARG A 106 -20.90 46.73 -10.54
C ARG A 106 -21.49 46.24 -11.87
N GLN A 107 -21.62 47.17 -12.81
CA GLN A 107 -22.51 47.07 -13.97
C GLN A 107 -21.86 46.48 -15.24
N ASN A 108 -22.71 45.85 -16.05
CA ASN A 108 -22.75 45.87 -17.52
C ASN A 108 -21.85 44.92 -18.35
N ILE A 109 -22.43 44.56 -19.52
CA ILE A 109 -21.85 43.95 -20.74
C ILE A 109 -22.03 42.41 -20.90
N ARG A 110 -22.94 42.06 -21.83
CA ARG A 110 -23.02 40.83 -22.66
C ARG A 110 -22.45 41.16 -24.07
N PRO A 111 -22.18 40.20 -25.00
CA PRO A 111 -22.62 38.79 -25.10
C PRO A 111 -21.40 37.82 -25.14
N SER A 112 -21.35 36.60 -25.70
CA SER A 112 -22.26 35.80 -26.55
C SER A 112 -21.93 34.28 -26.52
N MET A 113 -22.74 33.47 -27.23
CA MET A 113 -22.50 32.09 -27.77
C MET A 113 -22.01 30.99 -26.79
N ALA A 114 -22.81 29.99 -26.44
CA ALA A 114 -23.30 28.84 -27.24
C ALA A 114 -22.32 27.64 -27.31
N SER A 115 -22.60 26.62 -26.50
CA SER A 115 -22.41 25.21 -26.88
C SER A 115 -23.33 24.33 -26.02
N GLN A 116 -24.12 23.48 -26.67
CA GLN A 116 -24.94 22.47 -26.00
C GLN A 116 -24.07 21.23 -25.73
N GLY A 117 -24.15 20.71 -24.51
CA GLY A 117 -23.46 19.47 -24.13
C GLY A 117 -24.17 18.84 -22.94
N GLN A 118 -25.13 17.96 -23.21
CA GLN A 118 -25.74 17.13 -22.18
C GLN A 118 -24.70 16.12 -21.70
N TYR A 119 -24.25 16.27 -20.45
CA TYR A 119 -23.40 15.26 -19.82
C TYR A 119 -24.26 14.04 -19.51
N VAL A 120 -23.97 12.93 -20.19
CA VAL A 120 -24.63 11.64 -19.95
C VAL A 120 -24.02 11.03 -18.68
N ASP A 121 -24.88 10.68 -17.74
CA ASP A 121 -24.51 10.10 -16.47
C ASP A 121 -24.13 8.62 -16.67
N MET A 122 -22.83 8.31 -16.63
CA MET A 122 -22.35 6.93 -16.55
C MET A 122 -22.27 6.53 -15.08
N VAL A 123 -23.39 6.00 -14.62
CA VAL A 123 -23.59 5.41 -13.29
C VAL A 123 -22.56 4.29 -13.04
N PHE A 124 -22.00 4.26 -11.83
CA PHE A 124 -21.23 3.14 -11.27
C PHE A 124 -22.14 2.24 -10.43
#